data_AF-A0A2C6C1C8-F1
#
_entry.id   AF-A0A2C6C1C8-F1
#
_cell.length_a   1.000
_cell.length_b   1.000
_cell.length_c   1.000
_cell.angle_alpha   90.00
_cell.angle_beta   90.00
_cell.angle_gamma   90.00
#
_symmetry.space_group_name_H-M   'P 1'
#
loop_
_entity.id
_entity.type
_entity.pdbx_description
1 polymer ?
#
loop_
_entity_poly.entity_id
_entity_poly.type
_entity_poly.pdbx_seq_one_letter_code
_entity_poly.pdbx_strand_id
1 'polypeptide(L)'
;MTQDEFNVMKTKLSQFSLRTVAIAEAVLVEGLTQSEAAIKYQASKQSVCGIMKRVASAIEDVPNDWKKVEVWLPAALAVHVLALADEAKRLHLEIKTDTMSLISHCGSDIT
;
A
#
# COMPACT_ATOMS: atom_id res chain seq x y z
N MET A 1 -2.52 6.73 -13.39
CA MET A 1 -1.05 6.51 -13.46
C MET A 1 -0.75 5.84 -14.80
N THR A 2 0.48 5.93 -15.28
CA THR A 2 0.89 5.28 -16.54
C THR A 2 1.22 3.80 -16.31
N GLN A 3 1.30 3.02 -17.40
CA GLN A 3 1.64 1.59 -17.33
C GLN A 3 3.05 1.37 -16.75
N ASP A 4 4.00 2.24 -17.07
CA ASP A 4 5.39 2.14 -16.60
C ASP A 4 5.49 2.41 -15.10
N GLU A 5 4.78 3.44 -14.60
CA GLU A 5 4.67 3.72 -13.17
C GLU A 5 4.07 2.52 -12.41
N PHE A 6 3.02 1.91 -12.95
CA PHE A 6 2.41 0.74 -12.36
C PHE A 6 3.34 -0.49 -12.35
N ASN A 7 4.11 -0.69 -13.42
CA ASN A 7 5.08 -1.79 -13.52
C ASN A 7 6.18 -1.70 -12.46
N VAL A 8 6.68 -0.50 -12.15
CA VAL A 8 7.65 -0.28 -11.05
C VAL A 8 7.04 -0.67 -9.70
N MET A 9 5.76 -0.37 -9.48
CA MET A 9 5.05 -0.70 -8.25
C MET A 9 4.61 -2.17 -8.16
N LYS A 10 4.53 -2.87 -9.29
CA LYS A 10 4.07 -4.27 -9.39
C LYS A 10 4.89 -5.21 -8.51
N THR A 11 6.18 -4.92 -8.30
CA THR A 11 7.05 -5.64 -7.35
C THR A 11 6.48 -5.64 -5.91
N LYS A 12 5.93 -4.50 -5.45
CA LYS A 12 5.29 -4.38 -4.13
C LYS A 12 3.93 -5.10 -4.05
N LEU A 13 3.32 -5.33 -5.21
CA LEU A 13 2.04 -6.02 -5.34
C LEU A 13 2.19 -7.54 -5.52
N SER A 14 3.41 -8.07 -5.51
CA SER A 14 3.70 -9.50 -5.63
C SER A 14 3.03 -10.36 -4.55
N GLN A 15 2.74 -9.78 -3.39
CA GLN A 15 1.98 -10.42 -2.31
C GLN A 15 0.48 -10.63 -2.63
N PHE A 16 -0.05 -9.98 -3.67
CA PHE A 16 -1.45 -10.10 -4.07
C PHE A 16 -1.63 -11.12 -5.18
N SER A 17 -2.84 -11.69 -5.26
CA SER A 17 -3.21 -12.55 -6.38
C SER A 17 -3.15 -11.78 -7.72
N LEU A 18 -2.86 -12.48 -8.81
CA LEU A 18 -2.88 -11.91 -10.17
C LEU A 18 -4.21 -11.20 -10.48
N ARG A 19 -5.33 -11.75 -9.99
CA ARG A 19 -6.66 -11.13 -10.13
C ARG A 19 -6.75 -9.78 -9.43
N THR A 20 -6.18 -9.65 -8.23
CA THR A 20 -6.14 -8.39 -7.48
C THR A 20 -5.29 -7.35 -8.19
N VAL A 21 -4.13 -7.76 -8.71
CA VAL A 21 -3.24 -6.88 -9.48
C VAL A 21 -3.94 -6.42 -10.76
N ALA A 22 -4.63 -7.31 -11.48
CA ALA A 22 -5.37 -6.96 -12.70
C ALA A 22 -6.53 -5.98 -12.43
N ILE A 23 -7.27 -6.15 -11.34
CA ILE A 23 -8.33 -5.21 -10.94
C ILE A 23 -7.74 -3.83 -10.62
N ALA A 24 -6.60 -3.79 -9.92
CA ALA A 24 -5.92 -2.54 -9.61
C ALA A 24 -5.37 -1.84 -10.87
N GLU A 25 -4.81 -2.60 -11.81
CA GLU A 25 -4.33 -2.12 -13.10
C GLU A 25 -5.47 -1.48 -13.91
N ALA A 26 -6.63 -2.14 -13.98
CA ALA A 26 -7.80 -1.60 -14.67
C ALA A 26 -8.30 -0.28 -14.06
N VAL A 27 -8.24 -0.13 -12.74
CA VAL A 27 -8.67 1.12 -12.08
C VAL A 27 -7.62 2.22 -12.22
N LEU A 28 -6.34 1.89 -11.99
CA LEU A 28 -5.28 2.88 -11.84
C LEU A 28 -4.62 3.28 -13.18
N VAL A 29 -4.52 2.34 -14.11
CA VAL A 29 -3.89 2.53 -15.42
C VAL A 29 -4.95 2.75 -16.51
N GLU A 30 -5.91 1.85 -16.64
CA GLU A 30 -6.97 1.97 -17.66
C GLU A 30 -8.02 3.04 -17.31
N GLY A 31 -8.06 3.52 -16.06
CA GLY A 31 -8.95 4.60 -15.62
C GLY A 31 -10.40 4.18 -15.38
N LEU A 32 -10.69 2.88 -15.27
CA LEU A 32 -12.03 2.39 -14.97
C LEU A 32 -12.47 2.84 -13.57
N THR A 33 -13.75 3.15 -13.43
CA THR A 33 -14.35 3.30 -12.10
C THR A 33 -14.39 1.95 -11.38
N GLN A 34 -14.43 1.98 -10.04
CA GLN A 34 -14.54 0.74 -9.24
C GLN A 34 -15.80 -0.07 -9.57
N SER A 35 -16.87 0.59 -10.02
CA SER A 35 -18.11 -0.06 -10.46
C SER A 35 -17.93 -0.79 -11.79
N GLU A 36 -17.24 -0.17 -12.76
CA GLU A 36 -16.94 -0.80 -14.05
C GLU A 36 -15.96 -1.95 -13.89
N ALA A 37 -14.94 -1.79 -13.05
CA ALA A 37 -14.03 -2.89 -12.69
C ALA A 37 -14.78 -4.04 -11.99
N ALA A 38 -15.75 -3.75 -11.12
CA ALA A 38 -16.58 -4.77 -10.50
C ALA A 38 -17.36 -5.59 -11.54
N ILE A 39 -17.94 -4.93 -12.55
CA ILE A 39 -18.64 -5.58 -13.66
C ILE A 39 -17.66 -6.41 -14.51
N LYS A 40 -16.54 -5.80 -14.95
CA LYS A 40 -15.51 -6.44 -15.81
C LYS A 40 -14.95 -7.72 -15.19
N TYR A 41 -14.71 -7.72 -13.87
CA TYR A 41 -14.11 -8.84 -13.16
C TYR A 41 -15.10 -9.73 -12.40
N GLN A 42 -16.42 -9.53 -12.59
CA GLN A 42 -17.48 -10.26 -11.88
C GLN A 42 -17.25 -10.26 -10.36
N ALA A 43 -16.94 -9.09 -9.81
CA ALA A 43 -16.70 -8.86 -8.38
C ALA A 43 -17.82 -8.01 -7.78
N SER A 44 -17.98 -8.05 -6.46
CA SER A 44 -18.80 -7.04 -5.78
C SER A 44 -18.05 -5.71 -5.66
N LYS A 45 -18.79 -4.60 -5.63
CA LYS A 45 -18.22 -3.26 -5.44
C LYS A 45 -17.45 -3.15 -4.11
N GLN A 46 -17.93 -3.84 -3.06
CA GLN A 46 -17.26 -3.92 -1.75
C GLN A 46 -15.91 -4.65 -1.86
N SER A 47 -15.85 -5.74 -2.63
CA SER A 47 -14.61 -6.48 -2.87
C SER A 47 -13.58 -5.62 -3.61
N VAL A 48 -13.99 -4.91 -4.66
CA VAL A 48 -13.12 -3.98 -5.40
C VAL A 48 -12.63 -2.85 -4.50
N CYS A 49 -13.52 -2.25 -3.70
CA CYS A 49 -13.14 -1.21 -2.74
C CYS A 49 -12.10 -1.72 -1.72
N GLY A 50 -12.28 -2.92 -1.18
CA GLY A 50 -11.32 -3.55 -0.26
C GLY A 50 -9.98 -3.91 -0.94
N ILE A 51 -10.00 -4.29 -2.22
CA ILE A 51 -8.79 -4.49 -3.02
C ILE A 51 -8.03 -3.17 -3.16
N MET A 52 -8.71 -2.10 -3.56
CA MET A 52 -8.07 -0.80 -3.78
C MET A 52 -7.44 -0.23 -2.52
N LYS A 53 -8.07 -0.43 -1.35
CA LYS A 53 -7.48 -0.03 -0.06
C LYS A 53 -6.16 -0.76 0.23
N ARG A 54 -6.15 -2.09 0.08
CA ARG A 54 -4.93 -2.90 0.34
C ARG A 54 -3.81 -2.59 -0.65
N VAL A 55 -4.16 -2.36 -1.91
CA VAL A 55 -3.21 -1.98 -2.95
C VAL A 55 -2.61 -0.59 -2.67
N ALA A 56 -3.45 0.38 -2.29
CA ALA A 56 -2.98 1.72 -1.91
C ALA A 56 -2.00 1.65 -0.73
N SER A 57 -2.35 0.91 0.34
CA SER A 57 -1.46 0.70 1.49
C SER A 57 -0.13 0.06 1.11
N ALA A 58 -0.15 -0.96 0.23
CA ALA A 58 1.07 -1.61 -0.24
C ALA A 58 1.95 -0.69 -1.12
N ILE A 59 1.35 0.19 -1.92
CA ILE A 59 2.07 1.17 -2.75
C ILE A 59 2.70 2.25 -1.88
N GLU A 60 1.91 2.82 -0.96
CA GLU A 60 2.30 3.90 -0.06
C GLU A 60 3.29 3.45 1.02
N ASP A 61 3.57 2.13 1.13
CA ASP A 61 4.41 1.57 2.20
C ASP A 61 3.86 1.89 3.61
N VAL A 62 2.54 2.10 3.68
CA VAL A 62 1.83 2.42 4.92
C VAL A 62 1.18 1.13 5.45
N PRO A 63 1.44 0.74 6.71
CA PRO A 63 0.81 -0.45 7.28
C PRO A 63 -0.73 -0.41 7.22
N ASN A 64 -1.36 -1.57 7.05
CA ASN A 64 -2.81 -1.67 6.88
C ASN A 64 -3.62 -1.19 8.11
N ASP A 65 -3.00 -1.16 9.29
CA ASP A 65 -3.56 -0.66 10.55
C ASP A 65 -3.36 0.85 10.75
N TRP A 66 -2.61 1.51 9.88
CA TRP A 66 -2.42 2.95 9.94
C TRP A 66 -3.61 3.70 9.35
N LYS A 67 -3.99 4.79 10.01
CA LYS A 67 -5.14 5.60 9.63
C LYS A 67 -4.70 7.02 9.28
N LYS A 68 -5.08 7.49 8.08
CA LYS A 68 -4.89 8.89 7.70
C LYS A 68 -5.84 9.78 8.51
N VAL A 69 -5.29 10.82 9.14
CA VAL A 69 -6.05 11.81 9.91
C VAL A 69 -5.84 13.18 9.27
N GLU A 70 -6.93 13.80 8.80
CA GLU A 70 -6.95 15.16 8.26
C GLU A 70 -7.83 16.04 9.15
N VAL A 71 -7.22 16.93 9.94
CA VAL A 71 -7.92 17.81 10.88
C VAL A 71 -7.28 19.20 10.91
N TRP A 72 -8.08 20.23 11.15
CA TRP A 72 -7.58 21.58 11.39
C TRP A 72 -7.23 21.74 12.87
N LEU A 73 -5.98 22.13 13.15
CA LEU A 73 -5.46 22.30 14.50
C LEU A 73 -4.80 23.68 14.63
N PRO A 74 -4.84 24.30 15.83
CA PRO A 74 -3.98 25.44 16.13
C PRO A 74 -2.51 25.11 15.87
N ALA A 75 -1.74 26.07 15.37
CA ALA A 75 -0.34 25.85 14.94
C ALA A 75 0.52 25.18 16.02
N ALA A 76 0.35 25.55 17.30
CA ALA A 76 1.07 24.95 18.41
C ALA A 76 0.83 23.43 18.53
N LEU A 77 -0.41 22.96 18.33
CA LEU A 77 -0.74 21.53 18.40
C LEU A 77 -0.34 20.78 17.13
N ALA A 78 -0.36 21.44 15.97
CA ALA A 78 0.08 20.85 14.72
C ALA A 78 1.56 20.41 14.79
N VAL A 79 2.43 21.22 15.43
CA VAL A 79 3.85 20.86 15.64
C VAL A 79 3.98 19.53 16.39
N HIS A 80 3.17 19.31 17.42
CA HIS A 80 3.21 18.08 18.22
C HIS A 80 2.77 16.86 17.41
N VAL A 81 1.68 16.99 16.64
CA VAL A 81 1.18 15.89 15.79
C VAL A 81 2.19 15.54 14.69
N LEU A 82 2.84 16.54 14.10
CA LEU A 82 3.88 16.32 13.10
C LEU A 82 5.10 15.60 13.69
N ALA A 83 5.56 16.01 14.87
CA ALA A 83 6.67 15.35 15.56
C ALA A 83 6.37 13.87 15.87
N LEU A 84 5.16 13.58 16.36
CA LEU A 84 4.71 12.20 16.62
C LEU A 84 4.62 11.38 15.33
N ALA A 85 4.11 11.97 14.24
CA ALA A 85 4.01 11.30 12.95
C ALA A 85 5.40 10.95 12.39
N ASP A 86 6.37 11.85 12.52
CA ASP A 86 7.73 11.62 12.04
C ASP A 86 8.48 10.59 12.87
N GLU A 87 8.28 10.57 14.19
CA GLU A 87 8.80 9.50 15.05
C GLU A 87 8.21 8.14 14.69
N ALA A 88 6.89 8.05 14.50
CA ALA A 88 6.23 6.81 14.08
C ALA A 88 6.75 6.29 12.73
N LYS A 89 7.01 7.18 11.77
CA LYS A 89 7.63 6.81 10.47
C LYS A 89 9.05 6.28 10.65
N ARG A 90 9.88 6.89 11.51
CA ARG A 90 11.24 6.42 11.78
C ARG A 90 11.24 5.02 12.39
N LEU A 91 10.44 4.81 13.44
CA LEU A 91 10.29 3.50 14.06
C LEU A 91 9.80 2.44 13.07
N HIS A 92 8.88 2.79 12.19
CA HIS A 92 8.43 1.88 11.14
C HIS A 92 9.55 1.51 10.14
N LEU A 93 10.40 2.48 9.77
CA LEU A 93 11.54 2.24 8.88
C LEU A 93 12.62 1.37 9.54
N GLU A 94 12.82 1.50 10.85
CA GLU A 94 13.76 0.66 11.61
C GLU A 94 13.27 -0.79 11.69
N ILE A 95 12.00 -1.03 12.04
CA ILE A 95 11.39 -2.38 12.05
C ILE A 95 11.45 -3.03 10.66
N LYS A 96 11.29 -2.24 9.60
CA LYS A 96 11.41 -2.67 8.20
C LYS A 96 12.83 -3.14 7.85
N THR A 97 13.84 -2.46 8.39
CA THR A 97 15.26 -2.80 8.16
C THR A 97 15.63 -4.11 8.86
N ASP A 98 15.13 -4.32 10.08
CA ASP A 98 15.35 -5.56 10.82
C ASP A 98 14.61 -6.75 10.19
N THR A 99 13.38 -6.56 9.73
CA THR A 99 12.63 -7.63 9.03
C THR A 99 13.23 -7.99 7.67
N MET A 100 13.76 -7.02 6.92
CA MET A 100 14.51 -7.32 5.67
C MET A 100 15.85 -8.02 5.95
N SER A 101 16.53 -7.69 7.06
CA SER A 101 17.76 -8.36 7.49
C SER A 101 17.52 -9.83 7.88
N LEU A 102 16.41 -10.12 8.56
CA LEU A 102 16.01 -11.48 8.95
C LEU A 102 15.63 -12.37 7.75
N ILE A 103 15.03 -11.80 6.70
CA ILE A 103 14.71 -12.53 5.47
C ILE A 103 16.00 -12.86 4.68
N SER A 104 17.03 -12.02 4.77
CA SER A 104 18.33 -12.26 4.12
C SER A 104 19.18 -13.35 4.80
N HIS A 105 18.93 -13.70 6.07
CA HIS A 105 19.72 -14.69 6.81
C HIS A 105 19.22 -16.14 6.70
N CYS A 106 18.05 -16.38 6.09
CA CYS A 106 17.51 -17.74 5.89
C CYS A 106 18.01 -18.43 4.61
N GLY A 107 19.08 -17.93 3.97
CA GLY A 107 19.57 -18.40 2.65
C GLY A 107 20.88 -19.17 2.62
N SER A 108 21.54 -19.44 3.77
CA SER A 108 22.93 -19.92 3.77
C SER A 108 23.18 -21.34 4.28
N ASP A 109 22.17 -22.06 4.78
CA ASP A 109 22.36 -23.41 5.35
C ASP A 109 21.74 -24.53 4.49
N ILE A 110 22.06 -24.55 3.20
CA ILE A 110 21.95 -25.77 2.39
C ILE A 110 23.25 -25.90 1.58
N THR A 111 24.23 -26.60 2.14
CA THR A 111 25.27 -27.31 1.39
C THR A 111 25.53 -28.64 2.09
#